data_AF-A0A4Z0RAE6-F1
#
_entry.id   AF-A0A4Z0RAE6-F1
#
_cell.length_a   1.000
_cell.length_b   1.000
_cell.length_c   1.000
_cell.angle_alpha   90.00
_cell.angle_beta   90.00
_cell.angle_gamma   90.00
#
_symmetry.space_group_name_H-M   'P 1'
#
loop_
_entity.id
_entity.type
_entity.pdbx_description
1 polymer ?
#
loop_
_entity_poly.entity_id
_entity_poly.type
_entity_poly.pdbx_seq_one_letter_code
_entity_poly.pdbx_strand_id
1 'polypeptide(L)'
;MDSNPDWHRTRLSQEICIVWNWVVANGQFKDMACRTMMLKLERRGYLQLPERRTAGRNNAFIGHIPIGHSTTIIECVLQDLTPLTIEVVQSSETLRLFNHLLAKYHYLGFCSTVGENIKYIVYDCDRRPLACLLFGSAAWKVAGRDHEIGWDSKMRQDHLHPFQTHAKQIPDTSRNLPG
;
A
#
# COMPACT_ATOMS: atom_id res chain seq x y z
N MET A 1 -7.52 9.48 35.03
CA MET A 1 -8.56 8.94 34.11
C MET A 1 -9.94 8.99 34.76
N ASP A 2 -10.06 9.78 35.85
CA ASP A 2 -11.14 9.72 36.82
C ASP A 2 -12.34 10.58 36.44
N SER A 3 -12.24 11.35 35.34
CA SER A 3 -13.29 12.25 34.88
C SER A 3 -14.17 11.66 33.77
N ASN A 4 -13.78 10.55 33.13
CA ASN A 4 -14.49 10.00 31.96
C ASN A 4 -14.37 8.46 31.84
N PRO A 5 -15.00 7.68 32.73
CA PRO A 5 -14.84 6.22 32.80
C PRO A 5 -15.41 5.45 31.59
N ASP A 6 -16.32 6.05 30.81
CA ASP A 6 -16.93 5.41 29.63
C ASP A 6 -16.12 5.57 28.33
N TRP A 7 -15.03 6.32 28.35
CA TRP A 7 -14.27 6.58 27.13
C TRP A 7 -13.56 5.33 26.62
N HIS A 8 -13.90 4.92 25.40
CA HIS A 8 -13.22 3.82 24.72
C HIS A 8 -11.89 4.28 24.13
N ARG A 9 -10.97 3.33 23.87
CA ARG A 9 -9.67 3.61 23.25
C ARG A 9 -9.77 4.45 21.96
N THR A 10 -10.86 4.34 21.19
CA THR A 10 -11.11 5.16 19.98
C THR A 10 -11.40 6.62 20.30
N ARG A 11 -12.30 6.85 21.26
CA ARG A 11 -12.66 8.21 21.66
C ARG A 11 -11.45 8.90 22.28
N LEU A 12 -10.70 8.19 23.13
CA LEU A 12 -9.47 8.70 23.71
C LEU A 12 -8.44 9.11 22.65
N SER A 13 -8.24 8.32 21.59
CA SER A 13 -7.34 8.73 20.50
C SER A 13 -7.81 9.98 19.76
N GLN A 14 -9.12 10.12 19.54
CA GLN A 14 -9.68 11.27 18.84
C GLN A 14 -9.55 12.54 19.67
N GLU A 15 -9.86 12.49 20.97
CA GLU A 15 -9.70 13.62 21.88
C GLU A 15 -8.24 14.06 21.99
N ILE A 16 -7.29 13.12 22.08
CA ILE A 16 -5.85 13.45 22.05
C ILE A 16 -5.46 14.09 20.72
N CYS A 17 -5.95 13.55 19.59
CA CYS A 17 -5.71 14.15 18.29
C CYS A 17 -6.32 15.56 18.18
N ILE A 18 -7.45 15.84 18.80
CA ILE A 18 -8.07 17.18 18.83
C ILE A 18 -7.20 18.14 19.67
N VAL A 19 -6.88 17.77 20.92
CA VAL A 19 -6.12 18.63 21.84
C VAL A 19 -4.73 18.95 21.29
N TRP A 20 -4.11 18.01 20.58
CA TRP A 20 -2.79 18.19 19.97
C TRP A 20 -2.82 18.69 18.53
N ASN A 21 -4.00 18.99 17.96
CA ASN A 21 -4.17 19.34 16.56
C ASN A 21 -3.46 18.34 15.61
N TRP A 22 -3.50 17.05 15.96
CA TRP A 22 -2.75 16.00 15.28
C TRP A 22 -3.53 15.44 14.09
N VAL A 23 -3.57 16.23 13.02
CA VAL A 23 -4.29 15.95 11.77
C VAL A 23 -3.34 15.64 10.59
N VAL A 24 -3.83 14.92 9.59
CA VAL A 24 -3.20 14.79 8.25
C VAL A 24 -3.64 15.95 7.34
N ALA A 25 -2.94 16.14 6.22
CA ALA A 25 -3.19 17.24 5.27
C ALA A 25 -4.62 17.26 4.70
N ASN A 26 -5.33 16.13 4.70
CA ASN A 26 -6.73 16.00 4.28
C ASN A 26 -7.74 16.28 5.42
N GLY A 27 -7.29 16.76 6.58
CA GLY A 27 -8.14 17.10 7.74
C GLY A 27 -8.57 15.91 8.60
N GLN A 28 -8.20 14.67 8.25
CA GLN A 28 -8.49 13.51 9.10
C GLN A 28 -7.57 13.46 10.32
N PHE A 29 -8.03 12.89 11.43
CA PHE A 29 -7.18 12.65 12.59
C PHE A 29 -6.17 11.55 12.32
N LYS A 30 -4.94 11.71 12.83
CA LYS A 30 -3.93 10.64 12.85
C LYS A 30 -4.22 9.64 13.99
N ASP A 31 -5.45 9.17 14.05
CA ASP A 31 -5.96 8.31 15.12
C ASP A 31 -5.16 7.00 15.24
N MET A 32 -4.76 6.39 14.13
CA MET A 32 -3.94 5.17 14.11
C MET A 32 -2.54 5.40 14.69
N ALA A 33 -1.91 6.55 14.41
CA ALA A 33 -0.62 6.90 14.99
C ALA A 33 -0.75 7.18 16.50
N CYS A 34 -1.79 7.92 16.90
CA CYS A 34 -2.09 8.20 18.29
C CYS A 34 -2.35 6.91 19.08
N ARG A 35 -3.15 5.99 18.55
CA ARG A 35 -3.39 4.67 19.16
C ARG A 35 -2.13 3.86 19.30
N THR A 36 -1.26 3.88 18.29
CA THR A 36 0.04 3.20 18.37
C THR A 36 0.93 3.79 19.47
N MET A 37 0.93 5.12 19.63
CA MET A 37 1.63 5.80 20.72
C MET A 37 1.06 5.42 22.09
N MET A 38 -0.27 5.48 22.26
CA MET A 38 -0.93 5.09 23.51
C MET A 38 -0.61 3.64 23.90
N LEU A 39 -0.64 2.71 22.95
CA LEU A 39 -0.26 1.31 23.19
C LEU A 39 1.20 1.16 23.61
N LYS A 40 2.12 1.96 23.06
CA LYS A 40 3.53 1.97 23.48
C LYS A 40 3.71 2.52 24.89
N LEU A 41 2.95 3.54 25.27
CA LEU A 41 2.95 4.10 26.62
C LEU A 41 2.37 3.12 27.64
N GLU A 42 1.29 2.42 27.30
CA GLU A 42 0.71 1.35 28.10
C GLU A 42 1.70 0.22 28.36
N ARG A 43 2.38 -0.27 27.30
CA ARG A 43 3.43 -1.30 27.45
C ARG A 43 4.61 -0.87 28.32
N ARG A 44 4.86 0.43 28.43
CA ARG A 44 5.92 0.99 29.27
C ARG A 44 5.44 1.37 30.67
N GLY A 45 4.17 1.13 31.00
CA GLY A 45 3.58 1.40 32.32
C GLY A 45 3.26 2.88 32.58
N TYR A 46 3.40 3.76 31.59
CA TYR A 46 3.11 5.19 31.77
C TYR A 46 1.61 5.52 31.74
N LEU A 47 0.78 4.62 31.23
CA LEU A 47 -0.65 4.84 31.06
C LEU A 47 -1.41 3.50 31.11
N GLN A 48 -2.54 3.45 31.80
CA GLN A 48 -3.41 2.26 31.80
C GLN A 48 -4.56 2.52 30.84
N LEU A 49 -4.66 1.81 29.71
CA LEU A 49 -5.77 2.03 28.78
C LEU A 49 -7.01 1.22 29.22
N PRO A 50 -8.23 1.72 28.94
CA PRO A 50 -9.46 0.96 29.15
C PRO A 50 -9.39 -0.42 28.48
N GLU A 51 -10.06 -1.43 29.02
CA GLU A 51 -10.04 -2.77 28.44
C GLU A 51 -10.49 -2.78 26.97
N ARG A 52 -9.88 -3.69 26.20
CA ARG A 52 -10.19 -3.84 24.78
C ARG A 52 -11.55 -4.53 24.63
N ARG A 53 -12.58 -3.77 24.26
CA ARG A 53 -13.96 -4.27 24.07
C ARG A 53 -14.19 -5.08 22.80
N THR A 54 -13.30 -4.97 21.80
CA THR A 54 -13.44 -5.71 20.53
C THR A 54 -12.10 -6.25 20.08
N ALA A 55 -12.08 -7.52 19.66
CA ALA A 55 -10.98 -8.03 18.85
C ALA A 55 -10.78 -7.05 17.69
N GLY A 56 -9.53 -6.69 17.42
CA GLY A 56 -9.25 -5.82 16.30
C GLY A 56 -9.80 -6.50 15.06
N ARG A 57 -10.31 -5.72 14.12
CA ARG A 57 -10.19 -6.14 12.74
C ARG A 57 -8.69 -6.32 12.53
N ASN A 58 -8.21 -7.56 12.72
CA ASN A 58 -7.08 -8.02 11.95
C ASN A 58 -7.41 -7.68 10.50
N ASN A 59 -6.41 -7.51 9.63
CA ASN A 59 -6.66 -7.58 8.19
C ASN A 59 -7.23 -8.97 7.93
N ALA A 60 -8.52 -9.12 8.21
CA ALA A 60 -9.32 -10.29 8.02
C ALA A 60 -9.28 -10.37 6.52
N PHE A 61 -8.44 -11.31 6.07
CA PHE A 61 -8.37 -11.81 4.73
C PHE A 61 -9.71 -11.51 4.07
N ILE A 62 -9.73 -10.48 3.22
CA ILE A 62 -10.98 -10.00 2.62
C ILE A 62 -11.53 -11.25 1.95
N GLY A 63 -12.65 -11.77 2.48
CA GLY A 63 -13.14 -13.10 2.18
C GLY A 63 -12.99 -13.36 0.70
N HIS A 64 -12.10 -14.30 0.35
CA HIS A 64 -11.78 -14.58 -1.03
C HIS A 64 -13.04 -15.13 -1.69
N ILE A 65 -13.75 -14.27 -2.43
CA ILE A 65 -14.86 -14.68 -3.28
C ILE A 65 -14.20 -15.07 -4.61
N PRO A 66 -14.31 -16.35 -5.03
CA PRO A 66 -13.79 -16.75 -6.34
C PRO A 66 -14.46 -15.94 -7.44
N ILE A 67 -13.66 -15.32 -8.31
CA ILE A 67 -14.17 -14.60 -9.48
C ILE A 67 -13.78 -15.41 -10.71
N GLY A 68 -14.80 -15.71 -11.53
CA GLY A 68 -14.58 -16.35 -12.83
C GLY A 68 -13.67 -15.46 -13.69
N HIS A 69 -12.55 -16.01 -14.11
CA HIS A 69 -11.63 -15.39 -15.06
C HIS A 69 -11.10 -16.49 -15.98
N SER A 70 -10.62 -16.10 -17.16
CA SER A 70 -10.01 -17.06 -18.08
C SER A 70 -8.78 -17.70 -17.45
N THR A 71 -8.74 -19.02 -17.39
CA THR A 71 -7.57 -19.82 -16.98
C THR A 71 -6.99 -20.60 -18.14
N THR A 72 -7.39 -20.27 -19.36
CA THR A 72 -6.88 -20.91 -20.58
C THR A 72 -5.38 -20.68 -20.66
N ILE A 73 -4.62 -21.75 -20.89
CA ILE A 73 -3.18 -21.64 -21.11
C ILE A 73 -2.96 -20.84 -22.38
N ILE A 74 -2.12 -19.82 -22.29
CA ILE A 74 -1.79 -18.95 -23.41
C ILE A 74 -0.51 -19.49 -24.05
N GLU A 75 -0.66 -20.23 -25.14
CA GLU A 75 0.42 -20.77 -25.97
C GLU A 75 0.39 -20.10 -27.36
N CYS A 76 0.65 -18.80 -27.40
CA CYS A 76 0.66 -18.04 -28.64
C CYS A 76 1.82 -17.05 -28.70
N VAL A 77 2.03 -16.43 -29.86
CA VAL A 77 3.02 -15.37 -29.99
C VAL A 77 2.47 -14.08 -29.37
N LEU A 78 3.35 -13.25 -28.80
CA LEU A 78 2.94 -12.01 -28.13
C LEU A 78 2.09 -11.10 -29.02
N GLN A 79 2.30 -11.12 -30.34
CA GLN A 79 1.51 -10.35 -31.31
C GLN A 79 0.01 -10.69 -31.25
N ASP A 80 -0.35 -11.95 -30.99
CA ASP A 80 -1.74 -12.39 -30.89
C ASP A 80 -2.45 -11.84 -29.65
N LEU A 81 -1.68 -11.40 -28.64
CA LEU A 81 -2.19 -10.81 -27.40
C LEU A 81 -2.27 -9.28 -27.47
N THR A 82 -1.70 -8.68 -28.52
CA THR A 82 -1.71 -7.23 -28.69
C THR A 82 -3.01 -6.73 -29.33
N PRO A 83 -3.48 -5.52 -28.98
CA PRO A 83 -2.88 -4.58 -28.05
C PRO A 83 -3.11 -4.94 -26.58
N LEU A 84 -2.07 -4.79 -25.75
CA LEU A 84 -2.18 -4.91 -24.30
C LEU A 84 -2.76 -3.63 -23.71
N THR A 85 -3.76 -3.77 -22.85
CA THR A 85 -4.38 -2.64 -22.14
C THR A 85 -4.02 -2.68 -20.67
N ILE A 86 -3.49 -1.58 -20.13
CA ILE A 86 -3.17 -1.44 -18.71
C ILE A 86 -4.22 -0.53 -18.07
N GLU A 87 -4.99 -1.07 -17.14
CA GLU A 87 -6.05 -0.32 -16.45
C GLU A 87 -5.72 -0.12 -14.98
N VAL A 88 -5.95 1.09 -14.49
CA VAL A 88 -5.87 1.40 -13.05
C VAL A 88 -7.08 0.80 -12.36
N VAL A 89 -6.85 0.09 -11.25
CA VAL A 89 -7.92 -0.44 -10.40
C VAL A 89 -8.51 0.72 -9.59
N GLN A 90 -9.71 1.16 -9.99
CA GLN A 90 -10.42 2.27 -9.34
C GLN A 90 -11.79 1.85 -8.79
N SER A 91 -12.40 0.81 -9.36
CA SER A 91 -13.74 0.36 -8.98
C SER A 91 -13.70 -0.79 -7.96
N SER A 92 -14.78 -0.95 -7.19
CA SER A 92 -14.91 -2.10 -6.29
C SER A 92 -14.86 -3.44 -7.04
N GLU A 93 -15.33 -3.49 -8.28
CA GLU A 93 -15.30 -4.71 -9.10
C GLU A 93 -13.89 -5.10 -9.52
N THR A 94 -13.16 -4.15 -10.12
CA THR A 94 -11.76 -4.36 -10.51
C THR A 94 -10.87 -4.65 -9.30
N LEU A 95 -11.18 -4.05 -8.14
CA LEU A 95 -10.48 -4.36 -6.89
C LEU A 95 -10.75 -5.79 -6.41
N ARG A 96 -11.99 -6.28 -6.50
CA ARG A 96 -12.28 -7.66 -6.15
C ARG A 96 -11.56 -8.63 -7.09
N LEU A 97 -11.57 -8.36 -8.40
CA LEU A 97 -10.83 -9.18 -9.38
C LEU A 97 -9.33 -9.18 -9.07
N PHE A 98 -8.73 -8.02 -8.83
CA PHE A 98 -7.33 -7.88 -8.45
C PHE A 98 -6.99 -8.72 -7.20
N ASN A 99 -7.79 -8.59 -6.15
CA ASN A 99 -7.60 -9.33 -4.91
C ASN A 99 -7.74 -10.85 -5.12
N HIS A 100 -8.68 -11.29 -5.96
CA HIS A 100 -8.85 -12.70 -6.32
C HIS A 100 -7.60 -13.24 -7.05
N LEU A 101 -7.12 -12.53 -8.07
CA LEU A 101 -5.96 -12.95 -8.87
C LEU A 101 -4.69 -13.03 -8.00
N LEU A 102 -4.45 -12.01 -7.16
CA LEU A 102 -3.31 -12.05 -6.23
C LEU A 102 -3.45 -13.15 -5.17
N ALA A 103 -4.63 -13.32 -4.57
CA ALA A 103 -4.82 -14.37 -3.57
C ALA A 103 -4.64 -15.78 -4.15
N LYS A 104 -5.03 -15.99 -5.41
CA LYS A 104 -4.95 -17.29 -6.09
C LYS A 104 -3.55 -17.61 -6.64
N TYR A 105 -2.87 -16.63 -7.23
CA TYR A 105 -1.63 -16.87 -8.00
C TYR A 105 -0.36 -16.31 -7.34
N HIS A 106 -0.47 -15.44 -6.34
CA HIS A 106 0.72 -14.92 -5.67
C HIS A 106 1.32 -15.98 -4.75
N TYR A 107 2.58 -16.37 -5.00
CA TYR A 107 3.27 -17.46 -4.31
C TYR A 107 3.41 -17.28 -2.78
N LEU A 108 3.40 -16.05 -2.27
CA LEU A 108 3.43 -15.78 -0.81
C LEU A 108 2.04 -15.64 -0.18
N GLY A 109 0.98 -15.78 -0.97
CA GLY A 109 -0.35 -15.34 -0.59
C GLY A 109 -0.44 -13.82 -0.50
N PHE A 110 -1.65 -13.29 -0.65
CA PHE A 110 -1.92 -11.86 -0.55
C PHE A 110 -3.06 -11.63 0.44
N CYS A 111 -2.78 -10.90 1.51
CA CYS A 111 -3.78 -10.58 2.55
C CYS A 111 -4.33 -9.15 2.42
N SER A 112 -3.46 -8.17 2.13
CA SER A 112 -3.82 -6.74 2.05
C SER A 112 -2.63 -5.89 1.63
N THR A 113 -2.89 -4.74 1.00
CA THR A 113 -1.91 -3.66 0.84
C THR A 113 -1.87 -2.77 2.08
N VAL A 114 -0.68 -2.40 2.56
CA VAL A 114 -0.49 -1.44 3.66
C VAL A 114 0.05 -0.12 3.09
N GLY A 115 -0.51 0.99 3.52
CA GLY A 115 -0.13 2.32 3.04
C GLY A 115 -0.76 2.70 1.69
N GLU A 116 -0.39 3.86 1.16
CA GLU A 116 -0.82 4.29 -0.17
C GLU A 116 -0.23 3.36 -1.23
N ASN A 117 -1.04 3.04 -2.23
CA ASN A 117 -0.67 2.11 -3.28
C ASN A 117 -1.52 2.37 -4.53
N ILE A 118 -0.97 2.03 -5.69
CA ILE A 118 -1.64 2.04 -6.98
C ILE A 118 -1.61 0.62 -7.52
N LYS A 119 -2.76 0.18 -8.02
CA LYS A 119 -3.00 -1.19 -8.52
C LYS A 119 -3.36 -1.11 -10.00
N TYR A 120 -2.81 -2.03 -10.79
CA TYR A 120 -3.12 -2.15 -12.21
C TYR A 120 -3.44 -3.59 -12.58
N ILE A 121 -4.31 -3.76 -13.57
CA ILE A 121 -4.53 -5.04 -14.26
C ILE A 121 -4.15 -4.85 -15.72
N VAL A 122 -3.40 -5.80 -16.25
CA VAL A 122 -3.05 -5.87 -17.67
C VAL A 122 -4.00 -6.85 -18.35
N TYR A 123 -4.61 -6.43 -19.45
CA TYR A 123 -5.51 -7.21 -20.27
C TYR A 123 -4.96 -7.42 -21.67
N ASP A 124 -5.30 -8.55 -22.30
CA ASP A 124 -5.11 -8.78 -23.72
C ASP A 124 -6.20 -8.12 -24.58
N CYS A 125 -6.09 -8.30 -25.90
CA CYS A 125 -7.09 -7.89 -26.90
C CYS A 125 -8.49 -8.47 -26.65
N ASP A 126 -8.58 -9.66 -26.05
CA ASP A 126 -9.81 -10.39 -25.70
C ASP A 126 -10.34 -10.04 -24.29
N ARG A 127 -9.81 -9.00 -23.64
CA ARG A 127 -10.20 -8.58 -22.27
C ARG A 127 -9.91 -9.62 -21.18
N ARG A 128 -8.98 -10.55 -21.41
CA ARG A 128 -8.53 -11.53 -20.42
C ARG A 128 -7.45 -10.92 -19.53
N PRO A 129 -7.55 -11.04 -18.19
CA PRO A 129 -6.52 -10.54 -17.29
C PRO A 129 -5.25 -11.40 -17.39
N LEU A 130 -4.14 -10.78 -17.81
CA LEU A 130 -2.85 -11.44 -17.96
C LEU A 130 -1.95 -11.26 -16.74
N ALA A 131 -1.96 -10.07 -16.14
CA ALA A 131 -1.07 -9.74 -15.03
C ALA A 131 -1.68 -8.71 -14.08
N CYS A 132 -1.18 -8.70 -12.85
CA CYS A 132 -1.50 -7.70 -11.84
C CYS A 132 -0.22 -6.99 -11.40
N LEU A 133 -0.26 -5.66 -11.34
CA LEU A 133 0.85 -4.84 -10.86
C LEU A 133 0.41 -4.07 -9.61
N LEU A 134 1.25 -4.10 -8.58
CA LEU A 134 1.04 -3.39 -7.32
C LEU A 134 2.24 -2.50 -7.02
N PHE A 135 2.02 -1.20 -7.00
CA PHE A 135 3.01 -0.21 -6.59
C PHE A 135 2.60 0.37 -5.24
N GLY A 136 3.39 0.12 -4.19
CA GLY A 136 3.24 0.81 -2.91
C GLY A 136 4.03 2.11 -2.89
N SER A 137 3.72 3.00 -1.94
CA SER A 137 4.58 4.15 -1.66
C SER A 137 6.02 3.74 -1.42
N ALA A 138 6.94 4.62 -1.81
CA ALA A 138 8.36 4.43 -1.56
C ALA A 138 8.58 4.13 -0.08
N ALA A 139 9.22 2.98 0.21
CA ALA A 139 9.55 2.64 1.57
C ALA A 139 10.45 3.73 2.17
N TRP A 140 10.11 4.15 3.39
CA TRP A 140 10.74 5.28 4.07
C TRP A 140 12.26 5.13 4.17
N LYS A 141 12.74 3.91 4.38
CA LYS A 141 14.16 3.59 4.46
C LYS A 141 14.45 2.33 3.65
N VAL A 142 15.18 2.50 2.56
CA VAL A 142 15.73 1.39 1.76
C VAL A 142 17.22 1.64 1.67
N ALA A 143 18.01 0.91 2.45
CA ALA A 143 19.45 1.14 2.55
C ALA A 143 20.16 0.99 1.19
N GLY A 144 19.73 0.05 0.36
CA GLY A 144 20.26 -0.11 -1.00
C GLY A 144 19.99 1.09 -1.89
N ARG A 145 18.76 1.65 -1.88
CA ARG A 145 18.43 2.89 -2.61
C ARG A 145 19.27 4.06 -2.09
N ASP A 146 19.29 4.25 -0.78
CA ASP A 146 19.97 5.39 -0.16
C ASP A 146 21.49 5.36 -0.48
N HIS A 147 22.09 4.17 -0.51
CA HIS A 147 23.49 3.98 -0.91
C HIS A 147 23.73 4.25 -2.40
N GLU A 148 22.89 3.71 -3.29
CA GLU A 148 23.05 3.84 -4.74
C GLU A 148 22.78 5.26 -5.27
N ILE A 149 21.97 6.06 -4.57
CA ILE A 149 21.67 7.45 -4.93
C ILE A 149 22.51 8.44 -4.10
N GLY A 150 23.31 7.95 -3.15
CA GLY A 150 24.12 8.78 -2.26
C GLY A 150 23.30 9.67 -1.32
N TRP A 151 22.06 9.27 -1.01
CA TRP A 151 21.19 10.04 -0.13
C TRP A 151 21.57 9.82 1.33
N ASP A 152 21.88 10.93 2.01
CA ASP A 152 21.96 10.93 3.46
C ASP A 152 20.55 10.99 4.10
N SER A 153 20.49 10.97 5.43
CA SER A 153 19.21 10.97 6.13
C SER A 153 18.38 12.24 5.96
N LYS A 154 19.01 13.37 5.62
CA LYS A 154 18.37 14.67 5.42
C LYS A 154 17.84 14.79 3.99
N MET A 155 18.66 14.45 3.00
CA MET A 155 18.27 14.36 1.59
C MET A 155 17.11 13.38 1.38
N ARG A 156 17.09 12.27 2.14
CA ARG A 156 15.97 11.33 2.13
C ARG A 156 14.67 11.96 2.62
N GLN A 157 14.69 12.80 3.66
CA GLN A 157 13.48 13.46 4.16
C GLN A 157 12.95 14.50 3.17
N ASP A 158 13.85 15.22 2.50
CA ASP A 158 13.49 16.28 1.56
C ASP A 158 13.02 15.72 0.20
N HIS A 159 13.49 14.53 -0.19
CA HIS A 159 13.20 13.96 -1.52
C HIS A 159 12.23 12.76 -1.51
N LEU A 160 11.87 12.17 -0.36
CA LEU A 160 10.82 11.14 -0.34
C LEU A 160 9.43 11.78 -0.51
N HIS A 161 9.00 11.90 -1.75
CA HIS A 161 7.59 12.07 -2.07
C HIS A 161 6.88 10.70 -2.14
N PRO A 162 5.61 10.57 -1.70
CA PRO A 162 4.92 9.29 -1.56
C PRO A 162 4.79 8.44 -2.84
N PHE A 163 5.01 9.03 -4.02
CA PHE A 163 4.81 8.41 -5.34
C PHE A 163 6.07 8.31 -6.21
N GLN A 164 7.27 8.64 -5.71
CA GLN A 164 8.48 8.53 -6.53
C GLN A 164 9.08 7.12 -6.46
N THR A 165 8.74 6.29 -7.45
CA THR A 165 9.52 5.09 -7.80
C THR A 165 10.39 5.45 -9.00
N HIS A 166 11.67 5.75 -8.79
CA HIS A 166 12.59 6.02 -9.90
C HIS A 166 12.88 4.71 -10.65
N ALA A 167 12.24 4.50 -11.80
CA ALA A 167 12.82 3.67 -12.84
C ALA A 167 13.99 4.46 -13.45
N LYS A 168 15.24 3.99 -13.28
CA LYS A 168 16.38 4.54 -14.02
C LYS A 168 16.14 4.26 -15.51
N GLN A 169 15.87 5.30 -16.29
CA GLN A 169 16.07 5.26 -17.73
C GLN A 169 17.59 5.20 -17.94
N ILE A 170 18.09 4.02 -18.33
CA ILE A 170 19.48 3.86 -18.73
C ILE A 170 19.67 4.76 -19.96
N PRO A 171 20.58 5.74 -19.94
CA PRO A 171 20.83 6.56 -21.12
C PRO A 171 21.38 5.67 -22.24
N ASP A 172 20.68 5.65 -23.38
CA ASP A 172 21.11 4.99 -24.60
C ASP A 172 22.44 5.59 -25.04
N THR A 173 23.52 4.86 -24.75
CA THR A 173 24.87 5.22 -25.19
C THR A 173 25.11 4.51 -26.50
N SER A 174 24.48 4.99 -27.58
CA SER A 174 24.83 4.54 -28.92
C SER A 174 24.86 5.69 -29.92
N ARG A 175 26.03 5.80 -30.56
CA ARG A 175 26.37 6.53 -31.80
C ARG A 175 26.71 8.03 -31.67
N ASN A 176 27.99 8.28 -31.50
CA ASN A 176 28.72 9.21 -32.36
C ASN A 176 30.15 8.68 -32.57
N LEU A 177 30.37 8.04 -33.73
CA LEU A 177 31.70 7.83 -34.31
C LEU A 177 31.95 9.00 -35.28
N PRO A 178 33.05 9.75 -35.17
CA PRO A 178 33.42 10.72 -36.19
C PRO A 178 33.92 9.98 -37.45
N GLY A 179 33.53 10.50 -38.62
CA GLY A 179 33.98 10.05 -39.93
C GLY A 179 35.37 10.53 -40.31
#